data_AF-D8TUG1-F1
#
_entry.id   AF-D8TUG1-F1
#
_cell.length_a   1.000
_cell.length_b   1.000
_cell.length_c   1.000
_cell.angle_alpha   90.00
_cell.angle_beta   90.00
_cell.angle_gamma   90.00
#
_symmetry.space_group_name_H-M   'P 1'
#
loop_
_entity.id
_entity.type
_entity.pdbx_description
1 polymer ?
#
loop_
_entity_poly.entity_id
_entity_poly.type
_entity_poly.pdbx_seq_one_letter_code
_entity_poly.pdbx_strand_id
1 'polypeptide(L)'
;MRVTIKPFQQVELNPAKQVLQATPYEVGLILQARPPVCKRQVCIVCRAQETVSPPGRQFNPLLMGAVEALFRFPPFFNAAAKNARRMIVKRAEALGLDWEGAMRGMQAQDWEARLKAVTNPAVTYPDYYTQPFHAYGKGNLCWEAALEVTMAAKSVHAAVMDPAGREMDPEGDAKLRASYSARLLQCLSDLGVDPGNIRTITDLGCATGLSTLELMRAFPSADRVTGVDLSPHLIAVGRYEQELRQLHAQPVPTFCIHAANGGVPEGALTLLHGAAERTPLPAGSQDLVSLCLVCHELPQGATRNIMREAFRVLRPGGVMAVMEMNPQSATFQRIFGNPFAYTAFKSTEPWLQEYITLDMPGALRDAGFAAVVTREATPRHKTVVALKHGW
;
A
#
# COMPACT_ATOMS: atom_id res chain seq x y z
N MET A 1 1.21 -11.39 49.03
CA MET A 1 -0.09 -12.05 48.75
C MET A 1 0.16 -13.10 47.66
N ARG A 2 0.31 -14.37 48.07
CA ARG A 2 0.57 -15.51 47.17
C ARG A 2 -0.78 -16.00 46.66
N VAL A 3 -0.96 -16.08 45.34
CA VAL A 3 -2.11 -16.75 44.73
C VAL A 3 -1.62 -18.07 44.14
N THR A 4 -2.06 -19.15 44.78
CA THR A 4 -1.79 -20.54 44.41
C THR A 4 -2.76 -20.97 43.31
N ILE A 5 -2.24 -21.49 42.19
CA ILE A 5 -3.05 -22.06 41.10
C ILE A 5 -3.33 -23.53 41.42
N LYS A 6 -4.62 -23.93 41.46
CA LYS A 6 -5.05 -25.34 41.59
C LYS A 6 -5.10 -26.02 40.21
N PRO A 7 -4.84 -27.34 40.13
CA PRO A 7 -4.89 -28.09 38.87
C PRO A 7 -6.33 -28.44 38.45
N PHE A 8 -6.55 -28.50 37.13
CA PHE A 8 -7.81 -28.85 36.47
C PHE A 8 -8.23 -30.31 36.73
N GLN A 9 -9.51 -30.52 37.05
CA GLN A 9 -10.17 -31.83 37.10
C GLN A 9 -10.44 -32.36 35.68
N GLN A 10 -10.23 -33.67 35.48
CA GLN A 10 -10.69 -34.42 34.31
C GLN A 10 -12.22 -34.39 34.21
N VAL A 11 -12.74 -34.11 33.01
CA VAL A 11 -14.15 -34.32 32.64
C VAL A 11 -14.21 -35.51 31.69
N GLU A 12 -14.90 -36.58 32.10
CA GLU A 12 -15.25 -37.72 31.25
C GLU A 12 -16.32 -37.32 30.22
N LEU A 13 -16.12 -37.72 28.95
CA LEU A 13 -17.08 -37.49 27.87
C LEU A 13 -17.98 -38.72 27.66
N ASN A 14 -19.30 -38.50 27.67
CA ASN A 14 -20.35 -39.47 27.40
C ASN A 14 -20.64 -39.57 25.87
N PRO A 15 -20.59 -40.76 25.24
CA PRO A 15 -20.68 -40.90 23.78
C PRO A 15 -22.12 -41.16 23.32
N ALA A 16 -22.97 -40.13 23.27
CA ALA A 16 -24.25 -40.20 22.55
C ALA A 16 -24.86 -38.81 22.28
N LYS A 17 -24.45 -38.20 21.15
CA LYS A 17 -25.21 -37.26 20.28
C LYS A 17 -24.21 -36.52 19.38
N GLN A 18 -23.99 -37.03 18.17
CA GLN A 18 -23.30 -36.29 17.10
C GLN A 18 -24.29 -36.02 15.96
N VAL A 19 -24.65 -34.76 15.80
CA VAL A 19 -24.90 -34.15 14.49
C VAL A 19 -24.22 -32.79 14.56
N LEU A 20 -23.00 -32.70 14.02
CA LEU A 20 -22.33 -31.42 13.77
C LEU A 20 -21.63 -31.49 12.41
N GLN A 21 -21.94 -30.49 11.59
CA GLN A 21 -21.34 -30.17 10.31
C GLN A 21 -19.81 -30.03 10.47
N ALA A 22 -19.07 -30.69 9.58
CA ALA A 22 -17.62 -30.64 9.54
C ALA A 22 -17.11 -29.27 9.05
N THR A 23 -16.19 -28.68 9.80
CA THR A 23 -15.26 -27.63 9.35
C THR A 23 -13.94 -28.30 8.93
N PRO A 24 -13.21 -27.79 7.91
CA PRO A 24 -11.99 -28.45 7.43
C PRO A 24 -10.75 -27.88 8.11
N TYR A 25 -10.44 -28.32 9.34
CA TYR A 25 -9.11 -28.20 9.93
C TYR A 25 -8.86 -29.37 10.89
N GLU A 26 -8.37 -30.50 10.38
CA GLU A 26 -7.75 -31.54 11.21
C GLU A 26 -6.22 -31.49 11.02
N VAL A 27 -5.52 -31.17 12.11
CA VAL A 27 -4.07 -31.33 12.24
C VAL A 27 -3.83 -32.77 12.69
N GLY A 28 -3.35 -33.62 11.79
CA GLY A 28 -2.94 -34.99 12.13
C GLY A 28 -1.61 -35.01 12.88
N LEU A 29 -1.63 -35.34 14.16
CA LEU A 29 -0.43 -35.68 14.95
C LEU A 29 -0.11 -37.17 14.74
N ILE A 30 0.98 -37.49 14.03
CA ILE A 30 1.52 -38.85 14.00
C ILE A 30 2.54 -38.98 15.14
N LEU A 31 2.15 -39.65 16.23
CA LEU A 31 3.06 -40.05 17.31
C LEU A 31 3.53 -41.50 17.07
N GLN A 32 4.79 -41.68 16.69
CA GLN A 32 5.48 -42.97 16.85
C GLN A 32 6.27 -42.95 18.15
N ALA A 33 5.94 -43.87 19.07
CA ALA A 33 6.61 -44.02 20.36
C ALA A 33 7.86 -44.91 20.26
N ARG A 34 9.02 -44.39 20.70
CA ARG A 34 10.22 -45.17 21.11
C ARG A 34 10.96 -44.45 22.27
N PRO A 35 11.68 -45.16 23.16
CA PRO A 35 12.02 -44.73 24.52
C PRO A 35 13.26 -43.77 24.60
N PRO A 36 13.56 -43.18 25.77
CA PRO A 36 14.04 -41.79 25.84
C PRO A 36 15.55 -41.68 26.11
N VAL A 37 16.29 -40.91 25.31
CA VAL A 37 17.52 -40.21 25.79
C VAL A 37 17.77 -38.94 24.97
N CYS A 38 18.13 -37.88 25.70
CA CYS A 38 18.79 -36.62 25.29
C CYS A 38 17.94 -35.48 24.69
N LYS A 39 18.07 -34.32 25.35
CA LYS A 39 17.55 -33.00 24.97
C LYS A 39 17.77 -32.72 23.48
N ARG A 40 16.70 -32.47 22.73
CA ARG A 40 16.80 -31.92 21.37
C ARG A 40 15.84 -30.75 21.20
N GLN A 41 16.37 -29.65 20.67
CA GLN A 41 15.63 -28.53 20.11
C GLN A 41 14.57 -29.06 19.14
N VAL A 42 13.32 -28.69 19.39
CA VAL A 42 12.23 -28.87 18.43
C VAL A 42 12.40 -27.81 17.35
N CYS A 43 12.98 -28.17 16.22
CA CYS A 43 12.95 -27.33 15.02
C CYS A 43 11.58 -27.53 14.36
N ILE A 44 10.67 -26.57 14.54
CA ILE A 44 9.39 -26.55 13.82
C ILE A 44 9.68 -26.05 12.41
N VAL A 45 9.85 -26.97 11.47
CA VAL A 45 9.86 -26.63 10.04
C VAL A 45 8.41 -26.52 9.59
N CYS A 46 7.87 -25.30 9.59
CA CYS A 46 6.61 -25.01 8.90
C CYS A 46 6.84 -25.14 7.39
N ARG A 47 6.52 -26.32 6.83
CA ARG A 47 6.28 -26.43 5.39
C ARG A 47 4.95 -25.74 5.10
N ALA A 48 5.00 -24.50 4.63
CA ALA A 48 3.86 -23.88 3.99
C ALA A 48 3.49 -24.75 2.77
N GLN A 49 2.34 -25.42 2.84
CA GLN A 49 1.75 -26.00 1.64
C GLN A 49 1.36 -24.82 0.74
N GLU A 50 1.95 -24.77 -0.45
CA GLU A 50 1.49 -23.90 -1.53
C GLU A 50 0.05 -24.30 -1.87
N THR A 51 -0.91 -23.51 -1.41
CA THR A 51 -2.27 -23.59 -1.90
C THR A 51 -2.30 -22.99 -3.30
N VAL A 52 -2.18 -23.85 -4.32
CA VAL A 52 -2.44 -23.47 -5.70
C VAL A 52 -3.88 -22.96 -5.77
N SER A 53 -4.03 -21.65 -5.89
CA SER A 53 -5.33 -21.02 -6.08
C SER A 53 -5.86 -21.37 -7.47
N PRO A 54 -7.16 -21.63 -7.64
CA PRO A 54 -7.73 -21.88 -8.97
C PRO A 54 -7.48 -20.65 -9.87
N PRO A 55 -7.24 -20.84 -11.18
CA PRO A 55 -7.07 -19.71 -12.09
C PRO A 55 -8.29 -18.80 -12.01
N GLY A 56 -8.04 -17.50 -11.83
CA GLY A 56 -9.09 -16.48 -11.87
C GLY A 56 -9.89 -16.60 -13.16
N ARG A 57 -11.20 -16.35 -13.11
CA ARG A 57 -12.08 -16.38 -14.28
C ARG A 57 -11.44 -15.59 -15.43
N GLN A 58 -11.10 -16.27 -16.52
CA GLN A 58 -10.66 -15.62 -17.75
C GLN A 58 -11.88 -15.00 -18.44
N PHE A 59 -11.83 -13.69 -18.69
CA PHE A 59 -12.86 -12.98 -19.43
C PHE A 59 -12.86 -13.36 -20.91
N ASN A 60 -14.02 -13.26 -21.57
CA ASN A 60 -14.11 -13.48 -23.03
C ASN A 60 -13.24 -12.44 -23.76
N PRO A 61 -12.18 -12.86 -24.49
CA PRO A 61 -11.24 -11.95 -25.14
C PRO A 61 -11.89 -10.96 -26.11
N LEU A 62 -12.96 -11.39 -26.80
CA LEU A 62 -13.68 -10.55 -27.78
C LEU A 62 -14.48 -9.45 -27.10
N LEU A 63 -15.14 -9.76 -25.98
CA LEU A 63 -15.86 -8.76 -25.19
C LEU A 63 -14.88 -7.74 -24.62
N MET A 64 -13.74 -8.19 -24.09
CA MET A 64 -12.71 -7.28 -23.55
C MET A 64 -12.12 -6.38 -24.63
N GLY A 65 -11.78 -6.93 -25.81
CA GLY A 65 -11.26 -6.14 -26.93
C GLY A 65 -12.25 -5.06 -27.41
N ALA A 66 -13.55 -5.37 -27.44
CA ALA A 66 -14.58 -4.41 -27.81
C ALA A 66 -14.73 -3.28 -26.78
N VAL A 67 -14.70 -3.60 -25.48
CA VAL A 67 -14.78 -2.58 -24.43
C VAL A 67 -13.50 -1.74 -24.37
N GLU A 68 -12.31 -2.33 -24.54
CA GLU A 68 -11.04 -1.60 -24.63
C GLU A 68 -11.00 -0.62 -25.82
N ALA A 69 -11.51 -1.03 -26.99
CA ALA A 69 -11.60 -0.16 -28.15
C ALA A 69 -12.53 1.04 -27.90
N LEU A 70 -13.63 0.84 -27.16
CA LEU A 70 -14.56 1.91 -26.77
C LEU A 70 -13.88 2.94 -25.85
N PHE A 71 -13.08 2.50 -24.88
CA PHE A 71 -12.34 3.39 -23.98
C PHE A 71 -11.15 4.12 -24.63
N ARG A 72 -10.64 3.62 -25.75
CA ARG A 72 -9.59 4.31 -26.54
C ARG A 72 -10.12 5.47 -27.38
N PHE A 73 -11.44 5.62 -27.52
CA PHE A 73 -12.03 6.73 -28.25
C PHE A 73 -12.02 8.01 -27.38
N PRO A 74 -11.29 9.08 -27.75
CA PRO A 74 -11.06 10.23 -26.85
C PRO A 74 -12.34 10.91 -26.32
N PRO A 75 -13.41 11.10 -27.12
CA PRO A 75 -14.67 11.65 -26.59
C PRO A 75 -15.32 10.77 -25.51
N PHE A 76 -15.28 9.44 -25.67
CA PHE A 76 -15.83 8.52 -24.68
C PHE A 76 -14.96 8.48 -23.42
N PHE A 77 -13.64 8.42 -23.58
CA PHE A 77 -12.69 8.54 -22.45
C PHE A 77 -12.93 9.83 -21.67
N ASN A 78 -13.02 10.98 -22.33
CA ASN A 78 -13.24 12.28 -21.68
C ASN A 78 -14.58 12.31 -20.92
N ALA A 79 -15.64 11.74 -21.49
CA ALA A 79 -16.94 11.64 -20.82
C ALA A 79 -16.88 10.70 -19.60
N ALA A 80 -16.25 9.53 -19.73
CA ALA A 80 -16.07 8.57 -18.64
C ALA A 80 -15.21 9.14 -17.51
N ALA A 81 -14.10 9.80 -17.85
CA ALA A 81 -13.22 10.49 -16.93
C ALA A 81 -13.95 11.59 -16.14
N LYS A 82 -14.74 12.43 -16.83
CA LYS A 82 -15.57 13.45 -16.19
C LYS A 82 -16.63 12.85 -15.26
N ASN A 83 -17.23 11.73 -15.65
CA ASN A 83 -18.19 11.01 -14.80
C ASN A 83 -17.52 10.42 -13.56
N ALA A 84 -16.36 9.78 -13.72
CA ALA A 84 -15.59 9.21 -12.61
C ALA A 84 -15.22 10.29 -11.59
N ARG A 85 -14.64 11.41 -12.04
CA ARG A 85 -14.31 12.54 -11.16
C ARG A 85 -15.53 13.09 -10.43
N ARG A 86 -16.65 13.30 -11.12
CA ARG A 86 -17.90 13.74 -10.48
C ARG A 86 -18.42 12.77 -9.42
N MET A 87 -18.28 11.46 -9.63
CA MET A 87 -18.67 10.47 -8.62
C MET A 87 -17.78 10.52 -7.39
N ILE A 88 -16.47 10.72 -7.57
CA ILE A 88 -15.51 10.85 -6.47
C ILE A 88 -15.83 12.09 -5.62
N VAL A 89 -16.09 13.24 -6.26
CA VAL A 89 -16.47 14.48 -5.57
C VAL A 89 -17.77 14.30 -4.80
N LYS A 90 -18.84 13.81 -5.46
CA LYS A 90 -20.13 13.57 -4.80
C LYS A 90 -20.03 12.63 -3.61
N ARG A 91 -19.19 11.59 -3.72
CA ARG A 91 -18.97 10.66 -2.61
C ARG A 91 -18.23 11.35 -1.47
N ALA A 92 -17.22 12.17 -1.76
CA ALA A 92 -16.52 12.93 -0.73
C ALA A 92 -17.49 13.87 0.02
N GLU A 93 -18.33 14.60 -0.70
CA GLU A 93 -19.37 15.47 -0.12
C GLU A 93 -20.36 14.68 0.74
N ALA A 94 -20.82 13.51 0.27
CA ALA A 94 -21.72 12.63 1.03
C ALA A 94 -21.06 12.06 2.31
N LEU A 95 -19.73 12.00 2.36
CA LEU A 95 -18.95 11.63 3.55
C LEU A 95 -18.69 12.83 4.49
N GLY A 96 -19.22 14.01 4.16
CA GLY A 96 -19.01 15.24 4.93
C GLY A 96 -17.64 15.87 4.72
N LEU A 97 -16.91 15.49 3.66
CA LEU A 97 -15.62 16.10 3.32
C LEU A 97 -15.84 17.42 2.57
N ASP A 98 -15.26 18.51 3.07
CA ASP A 98 -15.34 19.84 2.44
C ASP A 98 -14.39 19.92 1.22
N TRP A 99 -14.81 19.32 0.11
CA TRP A 99 -14.03 19.30 -1.13
C TRP A 99 -13.83 20.70 -1.68
N GLU A 100 -14.89 21.50 -1.77
CA GLU A 100 -14.79 22.86 -2.29
C GLU A 100 -13.90 23.74 -1.42
N GLY A 101 -14.01 23.65 -0.09
CA GLY A 101 -13.14 24.39 0.82
C GLY A 101 -11.68 24.01 0.68
N ALA A 102 -11.37 22.71 0.54
CA ALA A 102 -10.03 22.24 0.25
C ALA A 102 -9.48 22.85 -1.06
N MET A 103 -10.28 22.84 -2.13
CA MET A 103 -9.86 23.43 -3.41
C MET A 103 -9.71 24.96 -3.32
N ARG A 104 -10.61 25.67 -2.62
CA ARG A 104 -10.51 27.12 -2.41
C ARG A 104 -9.23 27.50 -1.65
N GLY A 105 -8.87 26.75 -0.61
CA GLY A 105 -7.63 27.00 0.15
C GLY A 105 -6.38 26.89 -0.74
N MET A 106 -6.42 25.97 -1.71
CA MET A 106 -5.33 25.78 -2.67
C MET A 106 -5.28 26.85 -3.76
N GLN A 107 -6.39 27.48 -4.14
CA GLN A 107 -6.41 28.51 -5.19
C GLN A 107 -5.60 29.77 -4.86
N ALA A 108 -5.37 30.05 -3.58
CA ALA A 108 -4.66 31.25 -3.12
C ALA A 108 -3.12 31.13 -3.19
N GLN A 109 -2.57 30.01 -3.64
CA GLN A 109 -1.13 29.75 -3.64
C GLN A 109 -0.46 30.10 -4.97
N ASP A 110 0.79 30.58 -4.90
CA ASP A 110 1.67 30.68 -6.07
C ASP A 110 2.25 29.29 -6.42
N TRP A 111 1.47 28.54 -7.18
CA TRP A 111 1.82 27.19 -7.59
C TRP A 111 3.01 27.14 -8.55
N GLU A 112 3.26 28.19 -9.33
CA GLU A 112 4.41 28.25 -10.24
C GLU A 112 5.72 28.36 -9.45
N ALA A 113 5.76 29.25 -8.45
CA ALA A 113 6.91 29.37 -7.56
C ALA A 113 7.13 28.08 -6.76
N ARG A 114 6.05 27.47 -6.23
CA ARG A 114 6.13 26.20 -5.49
C ARG A 114 6.63 25.07 -6.38
N LEU A 115 6.14 24.94 -7.61
CA LEU A 115 6.59 23.95 -8.57
C LEU A 115 8.09 24.12 -8.88
N LYS A 116 8.52 25.35 -9.14
CA LYS A 116 9.93 25.67 -9.41
C LYS A 116 10.84 25.28 -8.23
N ALA A 117 10.38 25.49 -7.00
CA ALA A 117 11.15 25.19 -5.79
C ALA A 117 11.37 23.67 -5.54
N VAL A 118 10.49 22.82 -6.08
CA VAL A 118 10.59 21.36 -5.90
C VAL A 118 11.11 20.62 -7.12
N THR A 119 11.05 21.26 -8.30
CA THR A 119 11.41 20.61 -9.56
C THR A 119 12.91 20.35 -9.63
N ASN A 120 13.28 19.08 -9.53
CA ASN A 120 14.58 18.59 -9.96
C ASN A 120 14.67 18.49 -11.50
N PRO A 121 15.48 19.32 -12.20
CA PRO A 121 15.59 19.29 -13.65
C PRO A 121 16.34 18.07 -14.19
N ALA A 122 17.00 17.29 -13.34
CA ALA A 122 17.69 16.06 -13.75
C ALA A 122 16.75 14.85 -13.88
N VAL A 123 15.48 14.97 -13.45
CA VAL A 123 14.51 13.88 -13.57
C VAL A 123 14.11 13.71 -15.03
N THR A 124 14.22 12.47 -15.51
CA THR A 124 13.70 12.05 -16.81
C THR A 124 12.48 11.18 -16.57
N TYR A 125 11.39 11.47 -17.27
CA TYR A 125 10.15 10.72 -17.11
C TYR A 125 10.15 9.48 -18.02
N PRO A 126 9.86 8.29 -17.47
CA PRO A 126 9.68 7.10 -18.30
C PRO A 126 8.36 7.20 -19.09
N ASP A 127 8.31 6.57 -20.26
CA ASP A 127 7.16 6.64 -21.18
C ASP A 127 5.84 6.20 -20.54
N TYR A 128 5.89 5.27 -19.57
CA TYR A 128 4.70 4.80 -18.88
C TYR A 128 4.07 5.87 -17.97
N TYR A 129 4.85 6.85 -17.52
CA TYR A 129 4.41 7.88 -16.55
C TYR A 129 3.82 9.12 -17.23
N THR A 130 4.11 9.33 -18.52
CA THR A 130 3.58 10.47 -19.31
C THR A 130 2.23 10.15 -19.97
N GLN A 131 1.68 8.97 -19.70
CA GLN A 131 0.38 8.53 -20.21
C GLN A 131 -0.79 9.15 -19.41
N PRO A 132 -1.99 9.24 -20.00
CA PRO A 132 -3.20 9.48 -19.24
C PRO A 132 -3.37 8.44 -18.11
N PHE A 133 -3.70 8.90 -16.93
CA PHE A 133 -3.76 8.07 -15.72
C PHE A 133 -4.81 8.62 -14.75
N HIS A 134 -5.51 7.76 -14.01
CA HIS A 134 -6.52 8.18 -13.01
C HIS A 134 -7.57 9.18 -13.54
N ALA A 135 -7.98 9.04 -14.80
CA ALA A 135 -8.90 9.95 -15.48
C ALA A 135 -8.36 11.39 -15.72
N TYR A 136 -7.04 11.60 -15.61
CA TYR A 136 -6.34 12.83 -15.98
C TYR A 136 -5.60 12.65 -17.30
N GLY A 137 -5.84 13.55 -18.27
CA GLY A 137 -5.26 13.46 -19.61
C GLY A 137 -3.74 13.61 -19.65
N LYS A 138 -3.14 14.26 -18.65
CA LYS A 138 -1.68 14.39 -18.46
C LYS A 138 -1.14 13.47 -17.35
N GLY A 139 -1.93 12.50 -16.92
CA GLY A 139 -1.62 11.65 -15.77
C GLY A 139 -1.32 12.49 -14.52
N ASN A 140 -0.27 12.12 -13.81
CA ASN A 140 0.14 12.80 -12.56
C ASN A 140 0.95 14.09 -12.81
N LEU A 141 1.21 14.48 -14.06
CA LEU A 141 1.97 15.69 -14.43
C LEU A 141 1.06 16.92 -14.66
N CYS A 142 0.04 17.09 -13.83
CA CYS A 142 -0.82 18.27 -13.86
C CYS A 142 -1.37 18.66 -12.49
N TRP A 143 -1.86 19.90 -12.39
CA TRP A 143 -2.42 20.45 -11.15
C TRP A 143 -3.71 19.79 -10.73
N GLU A 144 -4.58 19.40 -11.66
CA GLU A 144 -5.85 18.74 -11.32
C GLU A 144 -5.60 17.44 -10.56
N ALA A 145 -4.67 16.60 -11.04
CA ALA A 145 -4.27 15.39 -10.34
C ALA A 145 -3.68 15.72 -8.97
N ALA A 146 -2.76 16.68 -8.91
CA ALA A 146 -2.04 16.99 -7.68
C ALA A 146 -2.91 17.62 -6.59
N LEU A 147 -3.82 18.52 -6.96
CA LEU A 147 -4.71 19.20 -6.02
C LEU A 147 -5.82 18.25 -5.51
N GLU A 148 -6.30 17.33 -6.35
CA GLU A 148 -7.40 16.43 -6.00
C GLU A 148 -6.95 15.14 -5.29
N VAL A 149 -5.68 14.72 -5.40
CA VAL A 149 -5.21 13.38 -5.01
C VAL A 149 -5.52 13.00 -3.56
N THR A 150 -5.28 13.88 -2.59
CA THR A 150 -5.52 13.59 -1.17
C THR A 150 -7.02 13.32 -0.92
N MET A 151 -7.88 13.96 -1.72
CA MET A 151 -9.33 14.02 -1.58
C MET A 151 -9.97 12.84 -2.29
N ALA A 152 -9.44 12.56 -3.48
CA ALA A 152 -9.69 11.34 -4.22
C ALA A 152 -9.34 10.09 -3.40
N ALA A 153 -8.18 10.07 -2.72
CA ALA A 153 -7.76 8.94 -1.89
C ALA A 153 -8.77 8.65 -0.76
N LYS A 154 -9.20 9.67 -0.01
CA LYS A 154 -10.23 9.54 1.03
C LYS A 154 -11.54 8.98 0.49
N SER A 155 -12.00 9.49 -0.65
CA SER A 155 -13.24 9.06 -1.30
C SER A 155 -13.16 7.64 -1.88
N VAL A 156 -12.04 7.26 -2.49
CA VAL A 156 -11.84 5.94 -3.09
C VAL A 156 -11.69 4.85 -2.04
N HIS A 157 -11.02 5.16 -0.92
CA HIS A 157 -10.77 4.21 0.16
C HIS A 157 -11.88 4.16 1.22
N ALA A 158 -12.93 4.97 1.10
CA ALA A 158 -13.98 5.04 2.12
C ALA A 158 -14.61 3.66 2.45
N ALA A 159 -14.78 2.79 1.46
CA ALA A 159 -15.38 1.46 1.65
C ALA A 159 -14.33 0.33 1.77
N VAL A 160 -13.06 0.64 2.02
CA VAL A 160 -11.97 -0.37 1.96
C VAL A 160 -12.04 -1.43 3.04
N MET A 161 -12.62 -1.08 4.19
CA MET A 161 -12.72 -1.97 5.36
C MET A 161 -13.96 -2.85 5.33
N ASP A 162 -14.98 -2.50 4.53
CA ASP A 162 -16.16 -3.34 4.32
C ASP A 162 -15.90 -4.28 3.14
N PRO A 163 -15.79 -5.61 3.35
CA PRO A 163 -15.67 -6.55 2.26
C PRO A 163 -16.77 -6.35 1.22
N ALA A 164 -18.01 -6.09 1.65
CA ALA A 164 -19.17 -5.93 0.77
C ALA A 164 -19.18 -4.62 -0.04
N GLY A 165 -18.36 -3.63 0.34
CA GLY A 165 -18.29 -2.33 -0.33
C GLY A 165 -19.58 -1.50 -0.25
N ARG A 166 -20.43 -1.76 0.76
CA ARG A 166 -21.72 -1.08 0.99
C ARG A 166 -21.62 0.03 2.01
N GLU A 167 -20.79 -0.17 3.04
CA GLU A 167 -20.57 0.83 4.08
C GLU A 167 -19.36 1.69 3.74
N MET A 168 -19.54 3.00 3.81
CA MET A 168 -18.48 3.98 3.57
C MET A 168 -18.09 4.63 4.89
N ASP A 169 -16.79 4.80 5.08
CA ASP A 169 -16.18 5.36 6.27
C ASP A 169 -15.25 6.52 5.86
N PRO A 170 -15.48 7.75 6.36
CA PRO A 170 -14.61 8.89 6.06
C PRO A 170 -13.14 8.66 6.48
N GLU A 171 -12.89 7.75 7.43
CA GLU A 171 -11.56 7.36 7.90
C GLU A 171 -11.00 6.11 7.18
N GLY A 172 -11.67 5.62 6.14
CA GLY A 172 -11.27 4.40 5.42
C GLY A 172 -9.83 4.45 4.87
N ASP A 173 -9.42 5.59 4.34
CA ASP A 173 -8.06 5.85 3.85
C ASP A 173 -7.00 5.78 4.95
N ALA A 174 -7.29 6.37 6.11
CA ALA A 174 -6.43 6.32 7.27
C ALA A 174 -6.34 4.89 7.83
N LYS A 175 -7.46 4.16 7.87
CA LYS A 175 -7.50 2.75 8.30
C LYS A 175 -6.72 1.83 7.38
N LEU A 176 -6.76 2.06 6.07
CA LEU A 176 -5.95 1.31 5.09
C LEU A 176 -4.45 1.49 5.37
N ARG A 177 -3.99 2.73 5.54
CA ARG A 177 -2.59 3.06 5.84
C ARG A 177 -2.16 2.56 7.22
N ALA A 178 -3.01 2.69 8.24
CA ALA A 178 -2.75 2.12 9.56
C ALA A 178 -2.65 0.59 9.53
N SER A 179 -3.44 -0.07 8.68
CA SER A 179 -3.29 -1.51 8.51
C SER A 179 -1.97 -1.89 7.83
N TYR A 180 -1.52 -1.10 6.85
CA TYR A 180 -0.20 -1.29 6.24
C TYR A 180 0.91 -1.31 7.28
N SER A 181 1.02 -0.25 8.08
CA SER A 181 2.07 -0.15 9.09
C SER A 181 1.94 -1.23 10.17
N ALA A 182 0.72 -1.56 10.60
CA ALA A 182 0.48 -2.63 11.55
C ALA A 182 0.95 -4.00 11.02
N ARG A 183 0.66 -4.32 9.75
CA ARG A 183 1.13 -5.56 9.12
C ARG A 183 2.62 -5.56 8.86
N LEU A 184 3.20 -4.40 8.51
CA LEU A 184 4.64 -4.24 8.38
C LEU A 184 5.34 -4.57 9.70
N LEU A 185 4.91 -3.99 10.82
CA LEU A 185 5.48 -4.26 12.15
C LEU A 185 5.39 -5.76 12.53
N GLN A 186 4.28 -6.44 12.19
CA GLN A 186 4.17 -7.89 12.38
C GLN A 186 5.16 -8.67 11.53
N CYS A 187 5.31 -8.31 10.25
CA CYS A 187 6.30 -8.95 9.37
C CYS A 187 7.73 -8.71 9.86
N LEU A 188 8.05 -7.52 10.39
CA LEU A 188 9.35 -7.27 11.01
C LEU A 188 9.62 -8.22 12.18
N SER A 189 8.61 -8.45 13.02
CA SER A 189 8.71 -9.43 14.12
C SER A 189 8.95 -10.85 13.60
N ASP A 190 8.27 -11.27 12.53
CA ASP A 190 8.50 -12.59 11.91
C ASP A 190 9.91 -12.74 11.35
N LEU A 191 10.46 -11.64 10.83
CA LEU A 191 11.80 -11.57 10.24
C LEU A 191 12.90 -11.36 11.29
N GLY A 192 12.55 -11.21 12.57
CA GLY A 192 13.50 -10.93 13.65
C GLY A 192 14.15 -9.54 13.57
N VAL A 193 13.48 -8.58 12.93
CA VAL A 193 13.94 -7.19 12.82
C VAL A 193 13.28 -6.37 13.92
N ASP A 194 14.09 -5.72 14.75
CA ASP A 194 13.62 -4.77 15.76
C ASP A 194 13.22 -3.44 15.10
N PRO A 195 11.93 -3.02 15.16
CA PRO A 195 11.49 -1.74 14.63
C PRO A 195 12.22 -0.53 15.26
N GLY A 196 12.71 -0.64 16.49
CA GLY A 196 13.45 0.43 17.17
C GLY A 196 14.78 0.79 16.49
N ASN A 197 15.31 -0.11 15.65
CA ASN A 197 16.54 0.10 14.89
C ASN A 197 16.31 0.78 13.52
N ILE A 198 15.05 1.06 13.16
CA ILE A 198 14.70 1.79 11.95
C ILE A 198 14.81 3.29 12.26
N ARG A 199 15.82 3.92 11.66
CA ARG A 199 16.19 5.35 11.83
C ARG A 199 15.99 6.13 10.54
N THR A 200 16.13 5.49 9.38
CA THR A 200 16.03 6.10 8.06
C THR A 200 15.05 5.34 7.17
N ILE A 201 14.04 6.05 6.68
CA ILE A 201 12.94 5.49 5.88
C ILE A 201 12.86 6.24 4.55
N THR A 202 12.67 5.51 3.46
CA THR A 202 12.28 6.08 2.16
C THR A 202 10.91 5.54 1.73
N ASP A 203 10.00 6.40 1.31
CA ASP A 203 8.69 6.06 0.75
C ASP A 203 8.67 6.41 -0.74
N LEU A 204 8.70 5.39 -1.59
CA LEU A 204 8.76 5.52 -3.04
C LEU A 204 7.34 5.61 -3.61
N GLY A 205 7.12 6.54 -4.55
CA GLY A 205 5.78 6.88 -5.05
C GLY A 205 4.91 7.51 -3.96
N CYS A 206 5.46 8.49 -3.23
CA CYS A 206 4.81 9.03 -2.04
C CYS A 206 3.60 9.94 -2.33
N ALA A 207 3.40 10.36 -3.57
CA ALA A 207 2.45 11.40 -3.95
C ALA A 207 2.59 12.64 -3.04
N THR A 208 1.49 13.08 -2.40
CA THR A 208 1.48 14.19 -1.43
C THR A 208 1.98 13.81 -0.03
N GLY A 209 2.33 12.54 0.19
CA GLY A 209 3.01 12.07 1.41
C GLY A 209 2.10 11.40 2.45
N LEU A 210 0.87 11.00 2.11
CA LEU A 210 -0.04 10.38 3.08
C LEU A 210 0.51 9.08 3.70
N SER A 211 1.12 8.21 2.89
CA SER A 211 1.83 7.01 3.39
C SER A 211 3.09 7.37 4.16
N THR A 212 3.79 8.43 3.73
CA THR A 212 5.00 8.92 4.39
C THR A 212 4.70 9.39 5.82
N LEU A 213 3.61 10.11 6.03
CA LEU A 213 3.14 10.52 7.36
C LEU A 213 2.77 9.31 8.24
N GLU A 214 2.14 8.29 7.67
CA GLU A 214 1.83 7.07 8.40
C GLU A 214 3.09 6.31 8.83
N LEU A 215 4.11 6.25 7.97
CA LEU A 215 5.40 5.64 8.31
C LEU A 215 6.07 6.39 9.47
N MET A 216 6.02 7.73 9.46
CA MET A 216 6.52 8.53 10.59
C MET A 216 5.79 8.21 11.90
N ARG A 217 4.46 8.07 11.85
CA ARG A 217 3.65 7.69 13.02
C ARG A 217 4.00 6.29 13.52
N ALA A 218 4.23 5.34 12.61
CA ALA A 218 4.49 3.95 12.93
C ALA A 218 5.92 3.68 13.44
N PHE A 219 6.89 4.52 13.04
CA PHE A 219 8.30 4.41 13.40
C PHE A 219 8.76 5.68 14.13
N PRO A 220 8.36 5.87 15.41
CA PRO A 220 8.77 7.05 16.18
C PRO A 220 10.28 7.12 16.46
N SER A 221 11.01 6.02 16.22
CA SER A 221 12.48 5.97 16.26
C SER A 221 13.15 6.56 15.01
N ALA A 222 12.40 6.83 13.94
CA ALA A 222 12.96 7.35 12.69
C ALA A 222 13.46 8.79 12.87
N ASP A 223 14.75 9.00 12.58
CA ASP A 223 15.36 10.32 12.51
C ASP A 223 14.97 11.04 11.22
N ARG A 224 14.78 10.29 10.14
CA ARG A 224 14.50 10.83 8.81
C ARG A 224 13.59 9.92 8.00
N VAL A 225 12.55 10.52 7.43
CA VAL A 225 11.64 9.90 6.48
C VAL A 225 11.63 10.74 5.20
N THR A 226 11.92 10.10 4.07
CA THR A 226 12.01 10.75 2.75
C THR A 226 10.96 10.17 1.82
N GLY A 227 10.01 10.99 1.37
CA GLY A 227 9.11 10.66 0.28
C GLY A 227 9.74 10.99 -1.07
N VAL A 228 9.62 10.10 -2.05
CA VAL A 228 10.10 10.31 -3.43
C VAL A 228 8.93 10.09 -4.39
N ASP A 229 8.65 11.05 -5.25
CA ASP A 229 7.66 10.91 -6.32
C ASP A 229 8.16 11.50 -7.64
N LEU A 230 7.72 10.91 -8.75
CA LEU A 230 8.01 11.39 -10.09
C LEU A 230 7.30 12.70 -10.39
N SER A 231 6.13 12.99 -9.81
CA SER A 231 5.42 14.25 -10.12
C SER A 231 5.92 15.41 -9.26
N PRO A 232 6.50 16.46 -9.86
CA PRO A 232 6.82 17.68 -9.12
C PRO A 232 5.56 18.41 -8.65
N HIS A 233 4.41 18.19 -9.30
CA HIS A 233 3.12 18.79 -8.87
C HIS A 233 2.64 18.16 -7.56
N LEU A 234 2.70 16.83 -7.45
CA LEU A 234 2.34 16.11 -6.22
C LEU A 234 3.27 16.51 -5.07
N ILE A 235 4.59 16.63 -5.34
CA ILE A 235 5.55 17.08 -4.34
C ILE A 235 5.29 18.52 -3.90
N ALA A 236 4.94 19.43 -4.82
CA ALA A 236 4.61 20.81 -4.48
C ALA A 236 3.38 20.91 -3.55
N VAL A 237 2.31 20.16 -3.87
CA VAL A 237 1.12 20.07 -3.02
C VAL A 237 1.44 19.42 -1.67
N GLY A 238 2.19 18.32 -1.67
CA GLY A 238 2.59 17.63 -0.44
C GLY A 238 3.38 18.53 0.52
N ARG A 239 4.33 19.33 0.01
CA ARG A 239 5.07 20.31 0.82
C ARG A 239 4.15 21.40 1.38
N TYR A 240 3.22 21.91 0.57
CA TYR A 240 2.23 22.88 1.04
C TYR A 240 1.33 22.30 2.16
N GLU A 241 0.81 21.08 1.98
CA GLU A 241 0.01 20.44 3.01
C GLU A 241 0.84 20.18 4.29
N GLN A 242 2.13 19.88 4.17
CA GLN A 242 3.04 19.74 5.31
C GLN A 242 3.23 21.08 6.05
N GLU A 243 3.41 22.19 5.33
CA GLU A 243 3.47 23.55 5.90
C GLU A 243 2.20 23.85 6.71
N LEU A 244 1.02 23.57 6.14
CA LEU A 244 -0.26 23.78 6.85
C LEU A 244 -0.35 22.99 8.15
N ARG A 245 0.14 21.74 8.16
CA ARG A 245 0.17 20.89 9.37
C ARG A 245 1.12 21.45 10.43
N GLN A 246 2.25 22.02 10.03
CA GLN A 246 3.22 22.63 10.95
C GLN A 246 2.71 23.94 11.54
N LEU A 247 1.99 24.75 10.75
CA LEU A 247 1.41 26.02 11.20
C LEU A 247 0.22 25.83 12.15
N HIS A 248 -0.54 24.74 12.03
CA HIS A 248 -1.81 24.54 12.76
C HIS A 248 -1.75 23.43 13.83
N ALA A 249 -0.88 23.56 14.84
CA ALA A 249 -0.75 22.59 15.93
C ALA A 249 -2.02 22.36 16.82
N GLN A 250 -3.22 22.83 16.43
CA GLN A 250 -4.58 22.38 16.78
C GLN A 250 -5.63 23.10 15.86
N PRO A 251 -6.88 22.57 15.72
CA PRO A 251 -7.20 21.40 14.92
C PRO A 251 -7.06 21.71 13.42
N VAL A 252 -6.32 20.86 12.72
CA VAL A 252 -6.18 20.93 11.26
C VAL A 252 -7.56 20.67 10.63
N PRO A 253 -7.96 21.34 9.53
CA PRO A 253 -9.14 20.91 8.77
C PRO A 253 -9.08 19.40 8.53
N THR A 254 -10.20 18.70 8.71
CA THR A 254 -10.40 17.23 8.64
C THR A 254 -9.78 16.54 7.41
N PHE A 255 -9.32 17.35 6.46
CA PHE A 255 -8.59 16.91 5.29
C PHE A 255 -7.13 16.52 5.53
N CYS A 256 -6.45 17.07 6.54
CA CYS A 256 -5.12 16.63 6.92
C CYS A 256 -5.21 15.42 7.86
N ILE A 257 -4.51 14.33 7.51
CA ILE A 257 -4.37 13.15 8.38
C ILE A 257 -3.95 13.59 9.79
N HIS A 258 -4.65 13.08 10.81
CA HIS A 258 -4.26 13.17 12.21
C HIS A 258 -2.88 12.52 12.40
N ALA A 259 -1.81 13.28 12.16
CA ALA A 259 -0.52 12.97 12.73
C ALA A 259 -0.69 13.06 14.25
N ALA A 260 -0.50 11.95 14.95
CA ALA A 260 -0.67 11.85 16.38
C ALA A 260 0.09 12.97 17.11
N ASN A 261 -0.64 13.87 17.78
CA ASN A 261 -0.25 14.84 18.83
C ASN A 261 1.25 15.04 19.14
N GLY A 262 2.06 15.35 18.12
CA GLY A 262 3.46 15.65 18.26
C GLY A 262 3.93 16.31 16.97
N GLY A 263 4.37 17.56 17.05
CA GLY A 263 4.94 18.25 15.91
C GLY A 263 6.06 17.40 15.29
N VAL A 264 6.10 17.33 13.96
CA VAL A 264 7.20 16.68 13.24
C VAL A 264 8.46 17.51 13.47
N PRO A 265 9.57 16.94 13.99
CA PRO A 265 10.82 17.69 14.13
C PRO A 265 11.25 18.29 12.78
N GLU A 266 11.77 19.51 12.81
CA GLU A 266 12.26 20.19 11.61
C GLU A 266 13.30 19.31 10.88
N GLY A 267 13.11 19.08 9.58
CA GLY A 267 13.99 18.23 8.77
C GLY A 267 13.74 16.72 8.85
N ALA A 268 12.86 16.23 9.73
CA ALA A 268 12.56 14.80 9.84
C ALA A 268 11.75 14.25 8.64
N LEU A 269 10.99 15.10 7.94
CA LEU A 269 10.23 14.75 6.74
C LEU A 269 10.71 15.57 5.54
N THR A 270 11.15 14.89 4.49
CA THR A 270 11.53 15.51 3.21
C THR A 270 10.76 14.87 2.06
N LEU A 271 10.22 15.68 1.16
CA LEU A 271 9.62 15.21 -0.10
C LEU A 271 10.51 15.62 -1.29
N LEU A 272 10.87 14.65 -2.13
CA LEU A 272 11.80 14.80 -3.25
C LEU A 272 11.13 14.48 -4.59
N HIS A 273 11.39 15.33 -5.58
CA HIS A 273 11.09 15.03 -6.98
C HIS A 273 12.16 14.09 -7.55
N GLY A 274 11.79 12.84 -7.85
CA GLY A 274 12.72 11.82 -8.33
C GLY A 274 12.04 10.52 -8.78
N ALA A 275 12.76 9.72 -9.57
CA ALA A 275 12.30 8.40 -10.01
C ALA A 275 12.55 7.34 -8.93
N ALA A 276 11.56 6.46 -8.73
CA ALA A 276 11.68 5.34 -7.78
C ALA A 276 12.63 4.24 -8.30
N GLU A 277 12.81 4.13 -9.61
CA GLU A 277 13.72 3.18 -10.26
C GLU A 277 15.20 3.55 -10.10
N ARG A 278 15.47 4.82 -9.77
CA ARG A 278 16.82 5.34 -9.57
C ARG A 278 16.79 6.61 -8.73
N THR A 279 16.82 6.43 -7.42
CA THR A 279 16.85 7.51 -6.45
C THR A 279 18.25 8.13 -6.36
N PRO A 280 18.36 9.41 -5.93
CA PRO A 280 19.66 10.02 -5.63
C PRO A 280 20.26 9.54 -4.29
N LEU A 281 19.67 8.54 -3.64
CA LEU A 281 20.10 8.09 -2.31
C LEU A 281 21.37 7.21 -2.41
N PRO A 282 22.32 7.34 -1.45
CA PRO A 282 23.49 6.47 -1.42
C PRO A 282 23.11 5.01 -1.22
N ALA A 283 23.93 4.10 -1.76
CA ALA A 283 23.78 2.67 -1.49
C ALA A 283 23.95 2.39 0.01
N GLY A 284 23.16 1.48 0.57
CA GLY A 284 23.26 1.11 1.98
C GLY A 284 22.92 2.21 2.99
N SER A 285 22.15 3.23 2.58
CA SER A 285 21.82 4.39 3.42
C SER A 285 20.47 4.34 4.13
N GLN A 286 19.61 3.38 3.78
CA GLN A 286 18.24 3.26 4.30
C GLN A 286 18.07 2.01 5.15
N ASP A 287 17.23 2.10 6.18
CA ASP A 287 16.83 0.96 7.02
C ASP A 287 15.54 0.32 6.52
N LEU A 288 14.63 1.15 6.01
CA LEU A 288 13.34 0.74 5.44
C LEU A 288 13.07 1.48 4.13
N VAL A 289 12.65 0.75 3.11
CA VAL A 289 12.08 1.31 1.87
C VAL A 289 10.63 0.84 1.75
N SER A 290 9.70 1.78 1.62
CA SER A 290 8.27 1.54 1.45
C SER A 290 7.85 1.81 0.00
N LEU A 291 6.87 1.05 -0.48
CA LEU A 291 6.18 1.27 -1.74
C LEU A 291 4.68 0.99 -1.50
N CYS A 292 3.86 2.03 -1.39
CA CYS A 292 2.46 1.90 -0.97
C CYS A 292 1.52 2.30 -2.10
N LEU A 293 0.70 1.36 -2.58
CA LEU A 293 -0.30 1.60 -3.62
C LEU A 293 0.26 2.08 -4.97
N VAL A 294 1.43 1.56 -5.38
CA VAL A 294 2.11 1.99 -6.62
C VAL A 294 2.20 0.87 -7.66
N CYS A 295 2.36 -0.39 -7.26
CA CYS A 295 2.67 -1.45 -8.24
C CYS A 295 1.56 -1.68 -9.28
N HIS A 296 0.29 -1.39 -8.96
CA HIS A 296 -0.82 -1.45 -9.93
C HIS A 296 -0.77 -0.35 -10.99
N GLU A 297 0.02 0.69 -10.75
CA GLU A 297 0.25 1.83 -11.63
C GLU A 297 1.47 1.65 -12.56
N LEU A 298 2.17 0.52 -12.46
CA LEU A 298 3.48 0.33 -13.10
C LEU A 298 3.49 -0.87 -14.05
N PRO A 299 4.20 -0.77 -15.20
CA PRO A 299 4.66 -1.97 -15.90
C PRO A 299 5.52 -2.83 -14.99
N GLN A 300 5.48 -4.16 -15.14
CA GLN A 300 6.27 -5.08 -14.28
C GLN A 300 7.78 -4.78 -14.35
N GLY A 301 8.26 -4.33 -15.51
CA GLY A 301 9.66 -3.93 -15.69
C GLY A 301 10.06 -2.78 -14.76
N ALA A 302 9.20 -1.77 -14.61
CA ALA A 302 9.43 -0.65 -13.70
C ALA A 302 9.37 -1.13 -12.25
N THR A 303 8.38 -1.94 -11.87
CA THR A 303 8.31 -2.54 -10.53
C THR A 303 9.60 -3.30 -10.16
N ARG A 304 10.13 -4.11 -11.07
CA ARG A 304 11.39 -4.84 -10.86
C ARG A 304 12.59 -3.91 -10.72
N ASN A 305 12.64 -2.81 -11.46
CA ASN A 305 13.69 -1.81 -11.32
C ASN A 305 13.62 -1.09 -9.96
N ILE A 306 12.41 -0.75 -9.49
CA ILE A 306 12.21 -0.20 -8.13
C ILE A 306 12.68 -1.18 -7.07
N MET A 307 12.37 -2.47 -7.19
CA MET A 307 12.85 -3.48 -6.23
C MET A 307 14.37 -3.59 -6.18
N ARG A 308 15.05 -3.50 -7.35
CA ARG A 308 16.53 -3.47 -7.41
C ARG A 308 17.09 -2.21 -6.78
N GLU A 309 16.46 -1.07 -7.03
CA GLU A 309 16.86 0.20 -6.43
C GLU A 309 16.68 0.22 -4.91
N ALA A 310 15.54 -0.29 -4.42
CA ALA A 310 15.30 -0.52 -3.01
C ALA A 310 16.40 -1.40 -2.40
N PHE A 311 16.73 -2.52 -3.06
CA PHE A 311 17.83 -3.39 -2.62
C PHE A 311 19.18 -2.65 -2.56
N ARG A 312 19.48 -1.78 -3.54
CA ARG A 312 20.71 -0.98 -3.58
C ARG A 312 20.80 -0.01 -2.39
N VAL A 313 19.73 0.74 -2.13
CA VAL A 313 19.74 1.80 -1.09
C VAL A 313 19.62 1.25 0.33
N LEU A 314 19.06 0.05 0.50
CA LEU A 314 18.98 -0.59 1.82
C LEU A 314 20.35 -1.03 2.32
N ARG A 315 20.63 -0.78 3.61
CA ARG A 315 21.78 -1.38 4.29
C ARG A 315 21.58 -2.89 4.49
N PRO A 316 22.64 -3.68 4.74
CA PRO A 316 22.46 -5.06 5.18
C PRO A 316 21.61 -5.12 6.46
N GLY A 317 20.62 -6.02 6.51
CA GLY A 317 19.59 -6.05 7.56
C GLY A 317 18.42 -5.08 7.36
N GLY A 318 18.46 -4.22 6.32
CA GLY A 318 17.35 -3.36 5.95
C GLY A 318 16.21 -4.11 5.26
N VAL A 319 15.02 -3.51 5.26
CA VAL A 319 13.80 -4.14 4.73
C VAL A 319 13.13 -3.31 3.64
N MET A 320 12.56 -3.98 2.64
CA MET A 320 11.60 -3.39 1.70
C MET A 320 10.19 -3.81 2.13
N ALA A 321 9.25 -2.88 2.12
CA ALA A 321 7.85 -3.11 2.41
C ALA A 321 6.99 -2.62 1.24
N VAL A 322 6.02 -3.44 0.83
CA VAL A 322 5.09 -3.14 -0.26
C VAL A 322 3.67 -3.33 0.25
N MET A 323 2.83 -2.29 0.18
CA MET A 323 1.38 -2.40 0.36
C MET A 323 0.73 -2.37 -1.00
N GLU A 324 -0.13 -3.34 -1.27
CA GLU A 324 -0.87 -3.35 -2.52
C GLU A 324 -2.21 -4.08 -2.45
N MET A 325 -3.06 -3.90 -3.46
CA MET A 325 -4.27 -4.70 -3.64
C MET A 325 -3.90 -6.19 -3.67
N ASN A 326 -4.78 -7.07 -3.19
CA ASN A 326 -4.51 -8.50 -3.11
C ASN A 326 -5.33 -9.27 -4.15
N PRO A 327 -4.77 -9.62 -5.33
CA PRO A 327 -5.46 -10.43 -6.34
C PRO A 327 -5.96 -11.79 -5.85
N GLN A 328 -5.40 -12.30 -4.75
CA GLN A 328 -5.78 -13.58 -4.16
C GLN A 328 -6.94 -13.46 -3.16
N SER A 329 -7.35 -12.26 -2.78
CA SER A 329 -8.43 -12.10 -1.81
C SER A 329 -9.80 -12.32 -2.45
N ALA A 330 -10.73 -12.90 -1.69
CA ALA A 330 -12.10 -13.14 -2.15
C ALA A 330 -12.81 -11.83 -2.52
N THR A 331 -12.56 -10.74 -1.76
CA THR A 331 -13.14 -9.42 -2.04
C THR A 331 -12.62 -8.86 -3.36
N PHE A 332 -11.31 -8.94 -3.61
CA PHE A 332 -10.71 -8.48 -4.87
C PHE A 332 -11.30 -9.27 -6.04
N GLN A 333 -11.30 -10.61 -5.96
CA GLN A 333 -11.83 -11.47 -7.03
C GLN A 333 -13.32 -11.23 -7.30
N ARG A 334 -14.12 -10.90 -6.27
CA ARG A 334 -15.52 -10.52 -6.47
C ARG A 334 -15.66 -9.20 -7.22
N ILE A 335 -14.90 -8.18 -6.85
CA ILE A 335 -14.98 -6.85 -7.47
C ILE A 335 -14.44 -6.90 -8.91
N PHE A 336 -13.23 -7.42 -9.08
CA PHE A 336 -12.53 -7.46 -10.36
C PHE A 336 -12.90 -8.67 -11.21
N GLY A 337 -13.75 -9.57 -10.71
CA GLY A 337 -14.42 -10.61 -11.49
C GLY A 337 -15.65 -10.11 -12.26
N ASN A 338 -16.10 -8.88 -12.02
CA ASN A 338 -17.14 -8.23 -12.81
C ASN A 338 -16.50 -7.54 -14.04
N PRO A 339 -16.85 -7.93 -15.29
CA PRO A 339 -16.22 -7.37 -16.50
C PRO A 339 -16.36 -5.85 -16.63
N PHE A 340 -17.49 -5.28 -16.19
CA PHE A 340 -17.73 -3.84 -16.27
C PHE A 340 -16.90 -3.07 -15.24
N ALA A 341 -16.83 -3.57 -14.00
CA ALA A 341 -15.99 -2.97 -12.97
C ALA A 341 -14.51 -3.07 -13.36
N TYR A 342 -14.06 -4.26 -13.78
CA TYR A 342 -12.70 -4.47 -14.25
C TYR A 342 -12.36 -3.54 -15.42
N THR A 343 -13.22 -3.42 -16.43
CA THR A 343 -12.88 -2.60 -17.59
C THR A 343 -12.93 -1.11 -17.29
N ALA A 344 -13.84 -0.67 -16.42
CA ALA A 344 -13.85 0.71 -15.94
C ALA A 344 -12.54 1.05 -15.19
N PHE A 345 -12.08 0.18 -14.28
CA PHE A 345 -10.80 0.35 -13.58
C PHE A 345 -9.61 0.30 -14.54
N LYS A 346 -9.54 -0.71 -15.42
CA LYS A 346 -8.48 -0.85 -16.42
C LYS A 346 -8.41 0.35 -17.37
N SER A 347 -9.54 0.98 -17.68
CA SER A 347 -9.57 2.17 -18.54
C SER A 347 -8.89 3.39 -17.92
N THR A 348 -8.75 3.42 -16.59
CA THR A 348 -8.05 4.47 -15.86
C THR A 348 -6.67 4.05 -15.34
N GLU A 349 -6.38 2.74 -15.34
CA GLU A 349 -5.13 2.11 -14.86
C GLU A 349 -4.58 1.15 -15.93
N PRO A 350 -3.77 1.63 -16.90
CA PRO A 350 -3.29 0.83 -18.03
C PRO A 350 -2.49 -0.43 -17.62
N TRP A 351 -1.89 -0.42 -16.43
CA TRP A 351 -0.96 -1.46 -15.97
C TRP A 351 -1.55 -2.46 -14.98
N LEU A 352 -2.84 -2.33 -14.63
CA LEU A 352 -3.50 -3.20 -13.64
C LEU A 352 -3.38 -4.69 -13.99
N GLN A 353 -3.42 -5.05 -15.27
CA GLN A 353 -3.29 -6.45 -15.70
C GLN A 353 -1.88 -7.01 -15.50
N GLU A 354 -0.86 -6.18 -15.77
CA GLU A 354 0.52 -6.52 -15.49
C GLU A 354 0.74 -6.72 -13.99
N TYR A 355 0.12 -5.89 -13.17
CA TYR A 355 0.18 -6.03 -11.72
C TYR A 355 -0.52 -7.30 -11.20
N ILE A 356 -1.74 -7.59 -11.65
CA ILE A 356 -2.51 -8.77 -11.20
C ILE A 356 -1.73 -10.08 -11.45
N THR A 357 -0.90 -10.11 -12.50
CA THR A 357 -0.10 -11.27 -12.90
C THR A 357 1.32 -11.26 -12.34
N LEU A 358 1.72 -10.24 -11.57
CA LEU A 358 3.04 -10.14 -10.97
C LEU A 358 3.21 -11.15 -9.82
N ASP A 359 4.18 -12.06 -9.95
CA ASP A 359 4.73 -12.79 -8.82
C ASP A 359 5.63 -11.87 -7.98
N MET A 360 5.01 -11.12 -7.07
CA MET A 360 5.69 -10.12 -6.24
C MET A 360 6.76 -10.75 -5.32
N PRO A 361 6.52 -11.86 -4.59
CA PRO A 361 7.57 -12.52 -3.83
C PRO A 361 8.72 -13.01 -4.71
N GLY A 362 8.45 -13.57 -5.90
CA GLY A 362 9.49 -13.95 -6.86
C GLY A 362 10.33 -12.75 -7.31
N ALA A 363 9.69 -11.66 -7.70
CA ALA A 363 10.38 -10.44 -8.15
C ALA A 363 11.28 -9.82 -7.05
N LEU A 364 10.88 -9.90 -5.79
CA LEU A 364 11.72 -9.49 -4.65
C LEU A 364 12.93 -10.41 -4.49
N ARG A 365 12.77 -11.74 -4.63
CA ARG A 365 13.90 -12.67 -4.60
C ARG A 365 14.86 -12.44 -5.76
N ASP A 366 14.35 -12.18 -6.96
CA ASP A 366 15.15 -11.84 -8.15
C ASP A 366 15.98 -10.56 -7.94
N ALA A 367 15.49 -9.62 -7.12
CA ALA A 367 16.22 -8.40 -6.76
C ALA A 367 17.31 -8.64 -5.69
N GLY A 368 17.36 -9.82 -5.06
CA GLY A 368 18.38 -10.23 -4.08
C GLY A 368 17.88 -10.35 -2.64
N PHE A 369 16.59 -10.16 -2.37
CA PHE A 369 16.05 -10.32 -1.01
C PHE A 369 15.96 -11.80 -0.61
N ALA A 370 16.35 -12.11 0.63
CA ALA A 370 16.48 -13.50 1.09
C ALA A 370 15.18 -14.07 1.68
N ALA A 371 14.52 -13.30 2.56
CA ALA A 371 13.29 -13.69 3.23
C ALA A 371 12.16 -12.75 2.83
N VAL A 372 11.02 -13.30 2.43
CA VAL A 372 9.82 -12.55 2.03
C VAL A 372 8.62 -13.06 2.81
N VAL A 373 7.94 -12.18 3.51
CA VAL A 373 6.72 -12.46 4.30
C VAL A 373 5.57 -11.68 3.70
N THR A 374 4.39 -12.29 3.62
CA THR A 374 3.16 -11.64 3.14
C THR A 374 2.07 -11.78 4.19
N ARG A 375 1.34 -10.69 4.45
CA ARG A 375 0.19 -10.66 5.35
C ARG A 375 -0.97 -9.90 4.70
N GLU A 376 -2.20 -10.39 4.88
CA GLU A 376 -3.38 -9.62 4.53
C GLU A 376 -3.49 -8.40 5.43
N ALA A 377 -3.81 -7.24 4.84
CA ALA A 377 -3.93 -5.98 5.58
C ALA A 377 -5.38 -5.50 5.65
N THR A 378 -6.12 -5.60 4.56
CA THR A 378 -7.56 -5.31 4.54
C THR A 378 -8.24 -6.39 3.70
N PRO A 379 -9.58 -6.44 3.63
CA PRO A 379 -10.28 -7.47 2.85
C PRO A 379 -9.84 -7.57 1.39
N ARG A 380 -9.19 -6.54 0.82
CA ARG A 380 -8.69 -6.52 -0.56
C ARG A 380 -7.24 -6.06 -0.73
N HIS A 381 -6.45 -5.95 0.34
CA HIS A 381 -5.05 -5.51 0.26
C HIS A 381 -4.12 -6.41 1.09
N LYS A 382 -2.85 -6.45 0.72
CA LYS A 382 -1.78 -7.21 1.38
C LYS A 382 -0.55 -6.35 1.59
N THR A 383 0.19 -6.66 2.65
CA THR A 383 1.54 -6.18 2.89
C THR A 383 2.54 -7.29 2.58
N VAL A 384 3.56 -7.00 1.78
CA VAL A 384 4.70 -7.88 1.50
C VAL A 384 5.97 -7.22 2.04
N VAL A 385 6.74 -7.92 2.86
CA VAL A 385 7.98 -7.40 3.45
C VAL A 385 9.13 -8.34 3.11
N ALA A 386 10.23 -7.77 2.64
CA ALA A 386 11.41 -8.49 2.21
C ALA A 386 12.67 -8.00 2.94
N LEU A 387 13.47 -8.93 3.45
CA LEU A 387 14.70 -8.66 4.19
C LEU A 387 15.93 -8.76 3.30
N LYS A 388 16.78 -7.73 3.31
CA LYS A 388 18.12 -7.79 2.75
C LYS A 388 19.06 -8.40 3.78
N HIS A 389 19.65 -9.55 3.48
CA HIS A 389 20.50 -10.25 4.45
C HIS A 389 21.76 -9.44 4.81
N GLY A 390 22.21 -9.55 6.06
CA GLY A 390 23.55 -9.15 6.47
C GLY A 390 24.57 -10.06 5.80
N TRP A 391 25.61 -9.51 5.18
CA TRP A 391 26.75 -10.32 4.73
C TRP A 391 27.69 -10.59 5.89
#